data_AF-A0A8H5L7U4-F1
#
_entry.id   AF-A0A8H5L7U4-F1
#
_cell.length_a   1.000
_cell.length_b   1.000
_cell.length_c   1.000
_cell.angle_alpha   90.00
_cell.angle_beta   90.00
_cell.angle_gamma   90.00
#
_symmetry.space_group_name_H-M   'P 1'
#
loop_
_entity.id
_entity.type
_entity.pdbx_description
1 polymer ?
#
loop_
_entity_poly.entity_id
_entity_poly.type
_entity_poly.pdbx_seq_one_letter_code
_entity_poly.pdbx_strand_id
1 'polypeptide(L)'
;MDTKQELPIFDHSSSDFNKVGPRRVHMERYFQALGLWNAEWVKASREANEEKYCNRLQHEGHLEVGHVYFEYLIDYGVWCNILSNAKVPYDDHPWPVERSTWPSPKDLSRGVSRFYQGWVRRDKSFLKSQGESSKKRKSEVSATDTTVPRSHGQHAADKPSAVTKNAVVRLDPSIPFAEQPA
;
A
#
# COMPACT_ATOMS: atom_id res chain seq x y z
N MET A 1 27.99 -27.09 5.23
CA MET A 1 28.71 -26.65 4.02
C MET A 1 27.74 -25.78 3.26
N ASP A 2 27.87 -24.46 3.39
CA ASP A 2 27.00 -23.52 2.70
C ASP A 2 27.41 -23.47 1.23
N THR A 3 26.65 -24.13 0.37
CA THR A 3 26.71 -23.90 -1.07
C THR A 3 26.27 -22.47 -1.32
N LYS A 4 27.23 -21.56 -1.53
CA LYS A 4 26.99 -20.27 -2.18
C LYS A 4 26.34 -20.58 -3.52
N GLN A 5 25.02 -20.43 -3.58
CA GLN A 5 24.29 -20.48 -4.84
C GLN A 5 24.84 -19.31 -5.66
N GLU A 6 25.64 -19.60 -6.69
CA GLU A 6 26.06 -18.58 -7.64
C GLU A 6 24.77 -18.00 -8.23
N LEU A 7 24.56 -16.72 -7.99
CA LEU A 7 23.42 -16.00 -8.53
C LEU A 7 23.46 -16.13 -10.05
N PRO A 8 22.31 -16.32 -10.71
CA PRO A 8 22.31 -16.35 -12.16
C PRO A 8 22.87 -15.02 -12.68
N ILE A 9 23.92 -15.10 -13.50
CA ILE A 9 24.52 -13.92 -14.12
C ILE A 9 23.55 -13.44 -15.20
N PHE A 10 22.81 -12.39 -14.89
CA PHE A 10 21.95 -11.72 -15.87
C PHE A 10 22.74 -10.62 -16.56
N ASP A 11 22.80 -10.66 -17.88
CA ASP A 11 23.30 -9.54 -18.66
C ASP A 11 22.27 -8.39 -18.62
N HIS A 12 22.62 -7.33 -17.90
CA HIS A 12 21.82 -6.13 -17.75
C HIS A 12 22.11 -5.09 -18.83
N SER A 13 23.17 -5.26 -19.64
CA SER A 13 23.68 -4.23 -20.56
C SER A 13 22.74 -3.91 -21.73
N SER A 14 21.87 -4.86 -22.09
CA SER A 14 20.93 -4.74 -23.22
C SER A 14 19.51 -4.33 -22.81
N SER A 15 19.21 -4.29 -21.50
CA SER A 15 17.86 -4.07 -20.99
C SER A 15 17.68 -2.63 -20.49
N ASP A 16 16.75 -1.90 -21.09
CA ASP A 16 16.34 -0.59 -20.62
C ASP A 16 15.37 -0.73 -19.44
N PHE A 17 15.91 -0.79 -18.22
CA PHE A 17 15.12 -0.92 -17.00
C PHE A 17 14.32 0.34 -16.63
N ASN A 18 14.45 1.44 -17.37
CA ASN A 18 13.52 2.55 -17.23
C ASN A 18 12.17 2.27 -17.91
N LYS A 19 12.06 1.17 -18.68
CA LYS A 19 10.81 0.70 -19.24
C LYS A 19 10.19 -0.41 -18.38
N VAL A 20 8.86 -0.36 -18.28
CA VAL A 20 8.06 -1.30 -17.47
C VAL A 20 8.23 -2.75 -17.94
N GLY A 21 8.10 -2.99 -19.25
CA GLY A 21 8.18 -4.33 -19.82
C GLY A 21 9.50 -5.05 -19.53
N PRO A 22 10.65 -4.49 -19.94
CA PRO A 22 11.97 -5.08 -19.67
C PRO A 22 12.23 -5.36 -18.19
N ARG A 23 11.86 -4.43 -17.28
CA ARG A 23 11.96 -4.70 -15.83
C ARG A 23 11.20 -5.93 -15.40
N ARG A 24 9.91 -6.03 -15.77
CA ARG A 24 9.07 -7.14 -15.32
C ARG A 24 9.50 -8.48 -15.90
N VAL A 25 9.97 -8.50 -17.15
CA VAL A 25 10.57 -9.70 -17.77
C VAL A 25 11.83 -10.14 -17.01
N HIS A 26 12.67 -9.19 -16.61
CA HIS A 26 13.84 -9.51 -15.80
C HIS A 26 13.45 -10.05 -14.43
N MET A 27 12.53 -9.39 -13.71
CA MET A 27 12.04 -9.87 -12.41
C MET A 27 11.51 -11.29 -12.49
N GLU A 28 10.72 -11.59 -13.53
CA GLU A 28 10.21 -12.94 -13.76
C GLU A 28 11.32 -13.96 -13.93
N ARG A 29 12.27 -13.72 -14.84
CA ARG A 29 13.41 -14.62 -15.07
C ARG A 29 14.28 -14.79 -13.82
N TYR A 30 14.51 -13.69 -13.10
CA TYR A 30 15.32 -13.66 -11.88
C TYR A 30 14.69 -14.55 -10.80
N PHE A 31 13.41 -14.33 -10.50
CA PHE A 31 12.71 -15.12 -9.50
C PHE A 31 12.47 -16.56 -9.95
N GLN A 32 12.30 -16.82 -11.25
CA GLN A 32 12.22 -18.20 -11.77
C GLN A 32 13.53 -18.96 -11.52
N ALA A 33 14.67 -18.33 -11.80
CA ALA A 33 15.98 -18.94 -11.61
C ALA A 33 16.30 -19.23 -10.12
N LEU A 34 15.74 -18.44 -9.20
CA LEU A 34 15.85 -18.66 -7.76
C LEU A 34 14.77 -19.63 -7.20
N GLY A 35 13.84 -20.10 -8.03
CA GLY A 35 12.71 -20.91 -7.56
C GLY A 35 11.68 -20.13 -6.72
N LEU A 36 11.68 -18.79 -6.81
CA LEU A 36 10.83 -17.88 -6.04
C LEU A 36 9.64 -17.34 -6.85
N TRP A 37 9.54 -17.67 -8.14
CA TRP A 37 8.47 -17.15 -8.98
C TRP A 37 7.13 -17.78 -8.65
N ASN A 38 6.17 -16.94 -8.25
CA ASN A 38 4.77 -17.30 -8.10
C ASN A 38 3.91 -16.15 -8.64
N ALA A 39 3.17 -16.39 -9.73
CA ALA A 39 2.41 -15.36 -10.43
C ALA A 39 1.31 -14.74 -9.56
N GLU A 40 0.63 -15.52 -8.72
CA GLU A 40 -0.41 -15.03 -7.82
C GLU A 40 0.18 -14.14 -6.72
N TRP A 41 1.34 -14.52 -6.18
CA TRP A 41 2.03 -13.72 -5.17
C TRP A 41 2.58 -12.40 -5.74
N VAL A 42 3.11 -12.44 -6.97
CA VAL A 42 3.55 -11.25 -7.69
C VAL A 42 2.38 -10.31 -7.93
N LYS A 43 1.23 -10.84 -8.35
CA LYS A 43 -0.01 -10.07 -8.56
C LYS A 43 -0.52 -9.45 -7.26
N ALA A 44 -0.66 -10.23 -6.19
CA ALA A 44 -1.09 -9.73 -4.89
C ALA A 44 -0.12 -8.66 -4.33
N SER A 45 1.19 -8.88 -4.50
CA SER A 45 2.21 -7.89 -4.11
C SER A 45 2.08 -6.60 -4.91
N ARG A 46 1.71 -6.68 -6.19
CA ARG A 46 1.50 -5.52 -7.05
C ARG A 46 0.32 -4.69 -6.56
N GLU A 47 -0.83 -5.33 -6.35
CA GLU A 47 -2.05 -4.69 -5.85
C GLU A 47 -1.82 -4.04 -4.48
N ALA A 48 -1.13 -4.73 -3.57
CA ALA A 48 -0.80 -4.17 -2.26
C ALA A 48 0.14 -2.95 -2.35
N ASN A 49 1.12 -2.98 -3.26
CA ASN A 49 2.04 -1.87 -3.47
C ASN A 49 1.37 -0.68 -4.16
N GLU A 50 0.41 -0.90 -5.06
CA GLU A 50 -0.38 0.18 -5.68
C GLU A 50 -1.04 1.06 -4.62
N GLU A 51 -1.78 0.46 -3.69
CA GLU A 51 -2.46 1.18 -2.61
C GLU A 51 -1.44 1.86 -1.67
N LYS A 52 -0.40 1.12 -1.25
CA LYS A 52 0.67 1.66 -0.39
C LYS A 52 1.33 2.90 -1.00
N TYR A 53 1.70 2.85 -2.28
CA TYR A 53 2.36 3.97 -2.93
C TYR A 53 1.42 5.11 -3.26
N CYS A 54 0.15 4.84 -3.57
CA CYS A 54 -0.86 5.91 -3.67
C CYS A 54 -0.94 6.73 -2.37
N ASN A 55 -1.13 6.06 -1.23
CA ASN A 55 -1.18 6.72 0.08
C ASN A 55 0.10 7.52 0.38
N ARG A 56 1.26 6.93 0.12
CA ARG A 56 2.56 7.59 0.34
C ARG A 56 2.70 8.84 -0.53
N LEU A 57 2.42 8.75 -1.84
CA LEU A 57 2.58 9.86 -2.77
C LEU A 57 1.62 11.01 -2.46
N GLN A 58 0.40 10.69 -2.01
CA GLN A 58 -0.55 11.69 -1.56
C GLN A 58 -0.06 12.40 -0.29
N HIS A 59 0.43 11.64 0.68
CA HIS A 59 1.02 12.20 1.91
C HIS A 59 2.23 13.10 1.62
N GLU A 60 3.02 12.76 0.61
CA GLU A 60 4.13 13.59 0.08
C GLU A 60 3.65 14.80 -0.75
N GLY A 61 2.33 14.97 -0.95
CA GLY A 61 1.74 16.12 -1.62
C GLY A 61 1.76 16.05 -3.16
N HIS A 62 2.05 14.89 -3.75
CA HIS A 62 2.05 14.73 -5.19
C HIS A 62 0.62 14.71 -5.75
N LEU A 63 0.24 15.72 -6.52
CA LEU A 63 -1.06 15.73 -7.22
C LEU A 63 -1.03 14.89 -8.50
N GLU A 64 0.13 14.84 -9.14
CA GLU A 64 0.39 14.10 -10.36
C GLU A 64 1.77 13.44 -10.26
N VAL A 65 1.90 12.27 -10.87
CA VAL A 65 3.10 11.45 -10.84
C VAL A 65 3.28 10.81 -12.21
N GLY A 66 4.51 10.80 -12.70
CA GLY A 66 4.85 10.17 -13.98
C GLY A 66 4.50 8.69 -14.00
N HIS A 67 3.93 8.21 -15.10
CA HIS A 67 3.54 6.80 -15.25
C HIS A 67 4.72 5.86 -15.00
N VAL A 68 5.87 6.15 -15.60
CA VAL A 68 7.07 5.31 -15.46
C VAL A 68 7.57 5.25 -14.02
N TYR A 69 7.57 6.38 -13.30
CA TYR A 69 7.97 6.41 -11.89
C TYR A 69 7.01 5.63 -11.01
N PHE A 70 5.71 5.75 -11.23
CA PHE A 70 4.72 5.01 -10.46
C PHE A 70 4.89 3.50 -10.64
N GLU A 71 5.03 3.03 -11.88
CA GLU A 71 5.30 1.63 -12.18
C GLU A 71 6.63 1.14 -11.61
N TYR A 72 7.65 2.00 -11.61
CA TYR A 72 8.94 1.70 -11.00
C TYR A 72 8.83 1.44 -9.50
N LEU A 73 8.10 2.29 -8.76
CA LEU A 73 7.89 2.10 -7.32
C LEU A 73 7.21 0.76 -7.03
N ILE A 74 6.17 0.44 -7.81
CA ILE A 74 5.43 -0.82 -7.67
C ILE A 74 6.35 -2.01 -7.92
N ASP A 75 7.08 -2.02 -9.04
CA ASP A 75 7.99 -3.11 -9.39
C ASP A 75 9.10 -3.29 -8.33
N TYR A 76 9.67 -2.19 -7.84
CA TYR A 76 10.64 -2.22 -6.73
C TYR A 76 10.03 -2.77 -5.43
N GLY A 77 8.79 -2.38 -5.11
CA GLY A 77 8.06 -2.92 -3.97
C GLY A 77 7.80 -4.42 -4.07
N VAL A 78 7.42 -4.90 -5.26
CA VAL A 78 7.26 -6.34 -5.54
C VAL A 78 8.58 -7.08 -5.35
N TRP A 79 9.69 -6.54 -5.83
CA TRP A 79 11.01 -7.13 -5.64
C TRP A 79 11.34 -7.32 -4.17
N CYS A 80 11.23 -6.26 -3.38
CA CYS A 80 11.52 -6.32 -1.95
C CYS A 80 10.58 -7.28 -1.21
N ASN A 81 9.28 -7.31 -1.56
CA ASN A 81 8.31 -8.20 -0.93
C ASN A 81 8.65 -9.67 -1.17
N ILE A 82 8.99 -10.05 -2.41
CA ILE A 82 9.32 -11.44 -2.76
C ILE A 82 10.57 -11.90 -2.01
N LEU A 83 11.64 -11.10 -2.03
CA LEU A 83 12.88 -11.43 -1.32
C LEU A 83 12.65 -11.54 0.20
N SER A 84 11.91 -10.59 0.77
CA SER A 84 11.60 -10.58 2.21
C SER A 84 10.79 -11.81 2.62
N ASN A 85 9.77 -12.19 1.83
CA ASN A 85 8.94 -13.36 2.10
C ASN A 85 9.75 -14.67 2.01
N ALA A 86 10.69 -14.74 1.09
CA ALA A 86 11.61 -15.86 0.93
C ALA A 86 12.78 -15.84 1.94
N LYS A 87 12.88 -14.80 2.78
CA LYS A 87 13.95 -14.60 3.77
C LYS A 87 15.36 -14.61 3.15
N VAL A 88 15.47 -14.19 1.90
CA VAL A 88 16.76 -14.00 1.24
C VAL A 88 17.23 -12.55 1.41
N PRO A 89 18.51 -12.33 1.75
CA PRO A 89 19.04 -11.00 2.01
C PRO A 89 19.10 -10.17 0.72
N TYR A 90 18.68 -8.91 0.82
CA TYR A 90 18.70 -7.99 -0.33
C TYR A 90 20.12 -7.72 -0.86
N ASP A 91 21.13 -7.75 0.01
CA ASP A 91 22.53 -7.49 -0.38
C ASP A 91 23.07 -8.53 -1.36
N ASP A 92 22.58 -9.77 -1.26
CA ASP A 92 22.89 -10.84 -2.22
C ASP A 92 21.96 -10.80 -3.44
N HIS A 93 20.89 -10.01 -3.41
CA HIS A 93 19.89 -9.93 -4.48
C HIS A 93 19.50 -8.47 -4.77
N PRO A 94 20.47 -7.62 -5.18
CA PRO A 94 20.23 -6.21 -5.34
C PRO A 94 19.26 -5.94 -6.50
N TRP A 95 18.45 -4.90 -6.35
CA TRP A 95 17.64 -4.40 -7.45
C TRP A 95 18.53 -4.01 -8.64
N PRO A 96 18.22 -4.47 -9.87
CA PRO A 96 19.10 -4.34 -11.04
C PRO A 96 19.19 -2.92 -11.61
N VAL A 97 18.46 -1.95 -11.04
CA VAL A 97 18.46 -0.56 -11.51
C VAL A 97 19.27 0.32 -10.56
N GLU A 98 20.35 0.88 -11.08
CA GLU A 98 21.17 1.83 -10.36
C GLU A 98 20.36 3.03 -9.86
N ARG A 99 20.68 3.52 -8.67
CA ARG A 99 20.00 4.66 -8.05
C ARG A 99 20.06 5.93 -8.90
N SER A 100 21.17 6.14 -9.60
CA SER A 100 21.40 7.28 -10.50
C SER A 100 20.41 7.35 -11.66
N THR A 101 19.87 6.20 -12.08
CA THR A 101 18.96 6.10 -13.23
C THR A 101 17.50 6.03 -12.83
N TRP A 102 17.16 6.22 -11.55
CA TRP A 102 15.78 6.12 -11.10
C TRP A 102 14.92 7.20 -11.78
N PRO A 103 13.73 6.85 -12.29
CA PRO A 103 12.84 7.84 -12.88
C PRO A 103 12.48 8.91 -11.85
N SER A 104 12.31 10.15 -12.31
CA SER A 104 11.90 11.25 -11.42
C SER A 104 10.39 11.22 -11.23
N PRO A 105 9.86 11.47 -10.00
CA PRO A 105 8.42 11.61 -9.79
C PRO A 105 7.79 12.73 -10.62
N LYS A 106 8.58 13.76 -10.96
CA LYS A 106 8.17 14.93 -11.74
C LYS A 106 8.37 14.76 -13.25
N ASP A 107 8.99 13.66 -13.69
CA ASP A 107 9.12 13.38 -15.12
C ASP A 107 7.78 12.86 -15.67
N LEU A 108 7.08 13.74 -16.38
CA LEU A 108 5.81 13.45 -17.04
C LEU A 108 5.97 13.24 -18.55
N SER A 109 7.20 13.09 -19.07
CA SER A 109 7.47 12.95 -20.51
C SER A 109 6.78 11.73 -21.15
N ARG A 110 6.48 10.71 -20.34
CA ARG A 110 5.74 9.49 -20.72
C ARG A 110 4.28 9.50 -20.27
N GLY A 111 3.78 10.67 -19.88
CA GLY A 111 2.44 10.88 -19.35
C GLY A 111 2.31 10.63 -17.85
N VAL A 112 1.18 11.06 -17.32
CA VAL A 112 0.78 10.89 -15.92
C VAL A 112 0.28 9.46 -15.67
N SER A 113 0.55 8.91 -14.49
CA SER A 113 -0.05 7.65 -14.04
C SER A 113 -1.57 7.79 -13.94
N ARG A 114 -2.30 7.17 -14.88
CA ARG A 114 -3.77 7.16 -14.89
C ARG A 114 -4.35 6.48 -13.66
N PHE A 115 -3.68 5.44 -13.16
CA PHE A 115 -4.09 4.74 -11.95
C PHE A 115 -4.05 5.68 -10.74
N TYR A 116 -2.89 6.31 -10.49
CA TYR A 116 -2.72 7.24 -9.38
C TYR A 116 -3.69 8.43 -9.49
N GLN A 117 -3.81 9.01 -10.69
CA GLN A 117 -4.74 10.12 -10.92
C GLN A 117 -6.20 9.71 -10.65
N GLY A 118 -6.60 8.51 -11.06
CA GLY A 118 -7.92 7.96 -10.76
C GLY A 118 -8.13 7.74 -9.27
N TRP A 119 -7.12 7.24 -8.57
CA TRP A 119 -7.15 7.03 -7.12
C TRP A 119 -7.31 8.35 -6.35
N VAL A 120 -6.51 9.38 -6.67
CA VAL A 120 -6.60 10.71 -6.04
C VAL A 120 -7.97 11.35 -6.23
N ARG A 121 -8.60 11.17 -7.41
CA ARG A 121 -9.95 11.69 -7.68
C ARG A 121 -11.00 10.99 -6.81
N ARG A 122 -10.90 9.67 -6.64
CA ARG A 122 -11.81 8.90 -5.78
C ARG A 122 -11.66 9.30 -4.31
N ASP A 123 -10.43 9.40 -3.83
CA ASP A 123 -10.17 9.79 -2.44
C ASP A 123 -10.71 11.19 -2.11
N LYS A 124 -10.44 12.19 -2.98
CA LYS A 124 -11.02 13.54 -2.84
C LYS A 124 -12.54 13.55 -2.87
N SER A 125 -13.16 12.70 -3.70
CA SER A 125 -14.62 12.59 -3.76
C SER A 125 -15.21 11.99 -2.49
N PHE A 126 -14.50 11.04 -1.86
CA PHE A 126 -14.88 10.42 -0.59
C PHE A 126 -14.79 11.43 0.57
N LEU A 127 -13.72 12.21 0.65
CA LEU A 127 -13.58 13.27 1.65
C LEU A 127 -14.67 14.35 1.51
N LYS A 128 -15.03 14.72 0.29
CA LYS A 128 -16.08 15.71 0.03
C LYS A 128 -17.46 15.22 0.47
N SER A 129 -17.81 13.95 0.18
CA SER A 129 -19.11 13.38 0.57
C SER A 129 -19.24 13.18 2.09
N GLN A 130 -18.14 12.88 2.78
CA GLN A 130 -18.12 12.78 4.24
C GLN A 130 -18.29 14.16 4.92
N GLY A 131 -17.66 15.21 4.38
CA GLY A 131 -17.78 16.58 4.89
C GLY A 131 -19.16 17.23 4.69
N GLU A 132 -19.89 16.85 3.64
CA GLU A 132 -21.26 17.31 3.40
C GLU A 132 -22.30 16.54 4.24
N SER A 133 -22.07 15.25 4.50
CA SER A 133 -22.94 14.44 5.37
C SER A 133 -22.94 14.91 6.84
N SER A 134 -21.79 15.36 7.36
CA SER A 134 -21.69 15.87 8.74
C SER A 134 -22.26 17.28 8.94
N LYS A 135 -22.58 18.03 7.89
CA LYS A 135 -23.20 19.36 8.00
C LYS A 135 -24.74 19.34 8.01
N LYS A 136 -25.40 18.20 7.77
CA LYS A 136 -26.87 18.11 7.62
C LYS A 136 -27.65 17.66 8.88
N ARG A 137 -27.02 17.52 10.05
CA ARG A 137 -27.71 17.15 11.31
C ARG A 137 -27.48 18.14 12.46
N LYS A 138 -27.54 19.45 12.18
CA LYS A 138 -27.63 20.45 13.26
C LYS A 138 -28.48 21.64 12.84
N SER A 139 -29.77 21.41 12.61
CA SER A 139 -30.82 22.45 12.61
C SER A 139 -32.19 21.78 12.54
N GLU A 140 -32.68 21.22 13.65
CA GLU A 140 -34.11 21.11 13.92
C GLU A 140 -34.35 20.79 15.41
N VAL A 141 -34.29 21.83 16.25
CA VAL A 141 -34.93 21.83 17.56
C VAL A 141 -35.55 23.21 17.78
N SER A 142 -36.88 23.26 17.75
CA SER A 142 -37.76 24.28 18.37
C SER A 142 -39.21 23.83 18.09
N ALA A 143 -40.19 23.73 18.98
CA ALA A 143 -40.42 24.02 20.40
C ALA A 143 -41.54 23.03 20.86
N THR A 144 -41.74 22.69 22.14
CA THR A 144 -42.59 23.48 23.07
C THR A 144 -42.43 23.04 24.54
N ASP A 145 -42.14 24.03 25.37
CA ASP A 145 -42.68 24.45 26.67
C ASP A 145 -43.09 23.50 27.84
N THR A 146 -42.62 23.94 29.02
CA THR A 146 -43.28 23.98 30.36
C THR A 146 -43.41 22.72 31.22
N THR A 147 -42.59 22.60 32.28
CA THR A 147 -42.93 22.84 33.73
C THR A 147 -41.87 22.20 34.65
N VAL A 148 -41.40 22.94 35.67
CA VAL A 148 -40.45 22.53 36.73
C VAL A 148 -41.26 22.19 38.01
N PRO A 149 -40.88 21.21 38.88
CA PRO A 149 -40.08 21.57 40.06
C PRO A 149 -39.10 20.50 40.62
N ARG A 150 -37.90 20.98 40.99
CA ARG A 150 -37.22 20.86 42.30
C ARG A 150 -36.88 19.46 42.88
N SER A 151 -35.57 19.17 43.03
CA SER A 151 -34.85 18.96 44.32
C SER A 151 -33.67 17.98 44.23
N HIS A 152 -32.51 18.42 44.75
CA HIS A 152 -31.47 17.69 45.51
C HIS A 152 -31.03 16.27 45.09
N GLY A 153 -29.73 16.10 44.86
CA GLY A 153 -29.11 14.77 44.84
C GLY A 153 -27.63 14.80 44.46
N GLN A 154 -26.79 14.40 45.41
CA GLN A 154 -25.35 14.24 45.30
C GLN A 154 -24.93 13.03 44.44
N HIS A 155 -23.71 13.14 43.90
CA HIS A 155 -22.69 12.10 43.67
C HIS A 155 -22.98 10.83 42.83
N ALA A 156 -22.00 10.59 41.96
CA ALA A 156 -21.41 9.30 41.58
C ALA A 156 -22.26 8.33 40.73
N ALA A 157 -21.81 8.11 39.50
CA ALA A 157 -21.80 6.79 38.87
C ALA A 157 -20.89 6.81 37.62
N ASP A 158 -19.82 6.03 37.70
CA ASP A 158 -19.35 5.04 36.73
C ASP A 158 -19.40 5.36 35.22
N LYS A 159 -18.24 5.21 34.58
CA LYS A 159 -18.07 4.11 33.61
C LYS A 159 -16.60 3.76 33.33
N PRO A 160 -16.28 2.46 33.18
CA PRO A 160 -14.94 1.95 32.95
C PRO A 160 -14.46 2.19 31.52
N SER A 161 -13.18 2.50 31.39
CA SER A 161 -12.43 2.47 30.13
C SER A 161 -12.37 1.04 29.60
N ALA A 162 -13.10 0.77 28.51
CA ALA A 162 -12.88 -0.40 27.69
C ALA A 162 -11.69 -0.11 26.74
N VAL A 163 -10.52 -0.66 27.09
CA VAL A 163 -9.38 -0.78 26.20
C VAL A 163 -9.74 -1.82 25.12
N THR A 164 -10.03 -1.36 23.91
CA THR A 164 -10.12 -2.23 22.74
C THR A 164 -8.71 -2.68 22.38
N LYS A 165 -8.39 -3.93 22.70
CA LYS A 165 -7.17 -4.60 22.23
C LYS A 165 -7.35 -4.86 20.74
N ASN A 166 -6.64 -4.14 19.90
CA ASN A 166 -6.50 -4.51 18.49
C ASN A 166 -5.65 -5.79 18.44
N ALA A 167 -6.30 -6.93 18.24
CA ALA A 167 -5.63 -8.19 17.98
C ALA A 167 -4.96 -8.11 16.61
N VAL A 168 -3.63 -8.13 16.59
CA VAL A 168 -2.86 -8.34 15.36
C VAL A 168 -2.98 -9.83 15.04
N VAL A 169 -3.81 -10.17 14.07
CA VAL A 169 -3.90 -11.54 13.54
C VAL A 169 -2.64 -11.81 12.73
N ARG A 170 -1.75 -12.66 13.26
CA ARG A 170 -0.64 -13.23 12.51
C ARG A 170 -1.16 -14.47 11.78
N LEU A 171 -1.14 -14.44 10.46
CA LEU A 171 -1.61 -15.55 9.62
C LEU A 171 -0.53 -16.64 9.53
N ASP A 172 -0.94 -17.87 9.80
CA ASP A 172 -0.10 -19.07 9.69
C ASP A 172 -0.11 -19.58 8.24
N PRO A 173 1.05 -19.68 7.57
CA PRO A 173 1.14 -20.12 6.17
C PRO A 173 0.80 -21.61 5.96
N SER A 174 0.59 -22.38 7.04
CA SER A 174 0.25 -23.81 6.97
C SER A 174 -1.25 -24.07 6.88
N ILE A 175 -2.09 -23.03 7.03
CA ILE A 175 -3.55 -23.16 7.08
C ILE A 175 -4.17 -22.51 5.83
N PRO A 176 -5.05 -23.21 5.08
CA PRO A 176 -5.81 -22.61 3.98
C PRO A 176 -6.60 -21.38 4.44
N PHE A 177 -6.59 -20.33 3.62
CA PHE A 177 -7.19 -19.02 3.96
C PHE A 177 -8.67 -19.09 4.36
N ALA A 178 -9.41 -20.09 3.85
CA ALA A 178 -10.82 -20.30 4.19
C ALA A 178 -11.06 -20.69 5.67
N GLU A 179 -10.02 -21.11 6.39
CA GLU A 179 -10.10 -21.62 7.77
C GLU A 179 -9.41 -20.70 8.79
N GLN A 180 -8.91 -19.53 8.37
CA GLN A 180 -8.28 -18.57 9.28
C GLN A 180 -9.35 -17.69 9.96
N PRO A 181 -9.25 -17.44 11.28
CA PRO A 181 -10.21 -16.61 12.00
C PRO A 181 -10.12 -15.14 11.54
N ALA A 182 -11.28 -14.55 11.25
CA ALA A 182 -11.44 -13.16 10.81
C ALA A 182 -11.08 -12.13 11.89
#